data_AF-Q9BVT0-F1
#
_entry.id   AF-Q9BVT0-F1
#
_cell.length_a   1.000
_cell.length_b   1.000
_cell.length_c   1.000
_cell.angle_alpha   90.00
_cell.angle_beta   90.00
_cell.angle_gamma   90.00
#
_symmetry.space_group_name_H-M   'P 1'
#
loop_
_entity.id
_entity.type
_entity.pdbx_description
1 polymer ?
#
loop_
_entity_poly.entity_id
_entity_poly.type
_entity_poly.pdbx_seq_one_letter_code
_entity_poly.pdbx_strand_id
1 'polypeptide(L)'
;ENIPEKWTPEVKHFCPNVPIILVGNKKDLRNDEHTRRELAKMKQEPVKPEEGRDMANRIGAFGYMECSAKTKDGVREVFEMATRAALQARRGKKKSGCLVL
;
A
#
# COMPACT_ATOMS: atom_id res chain seq x y z
N GLU A 1 10.62 2.53 -8.19
CA GLU A 1 11.45 3.71 -7.87
C GLU A 1 10.65 4.83 -7.18
N ASN A 2 9.55 5.32 -7.76
CA ASN A 2 8.81 6.48 -7.21
C ASN A 2 8.26 6.37 -5.77
N ILE A 3 7.98 5.16 -5.26
CA ILE A 3 7.37 4.97 -3.93
C ILE A 3 8.27 5.51 -2.80
N PRO A 4 9.51 5.04 -2.63
CA PRO A 4 10.41 5.56 -1.59
C PRO A 4 10.95 6.96 -1.89
N GLU A 5 11.04 7.35 -3.17
CA GLU A 5 11.71 8.60 -3.57
C GLU A 5 10.79 9.82 -3.59
N LYS A 6 9.50 9.64 -3.91
CA LYS A 6 8.54 10.73 -4.07
C LYS A 6 7.37 10.60 -3.11
N TRP A 7 6.63 9.50 -3.22
CA TRP A 7 5.36 9.35 -2.52
C TRP A 7 5.52 9.23 -1.01
N THR A 8 6.51 8.46 -0.56
CA THR A 8 6.75 8.26 0.88
C THR A 8 7.18 9.55 1.57
N PRO A 9 8.16 10.33 1.06
CA PRO A 9 8.52 11.63 1.65
C PRO A 9 7.34 12.61 1.67
N GLU A 10 6.59 12.72 0.57
CA GLU A 10 5.46 13.64 0.45
C GLU A 10 4.36 13.32 1.48
N VAL A 11 3.94 12.05 1.56
CA VAL A 11 2.92 11.63 2.53
C VAL A 11 3.41 11.78 3.96
N LYS A 12 4.66 11.43 4.26
CA LYS A 12 5.22 11.60 5.62
C LYS A 12 5.34 13.06 6.03
N HIS A 13 5.53 13.97 5.07
CA HIS A 13 5.59 15.41 5.32
C HIS A 13 4.20 15.99 5.63
N PHE A 14 3.20 15.72 4.77
CA PHE A 14 1.87 16.31 4.91
C PHE A 14 0.93 15.55 5.86
N CYS A 15 1.18 14.27 6.10
CA CYS A 15 0.34 13.38 6.91
C CYS A 15 1.17 12.62 7.95
N PRO A 16 1.81 13.33 8.90
CA PRO A 16 2.64 12.69 9.92
C PRO A 16 1.79 11.75 10.79
N ASN A 17 2.35 10.58 11.11
CA ASN A 17 1.72 9.54 11.96
C ASN A 17 0.40 8.95 11.40
N VAL A 18 0.09 9.16 10.11
CA VAL A 18 -1.02 8.49 9.44
C VAL A 18 -0.53 7.13 8.90
N PRO A 19 -1.25 6.02 9.14
CA PRO A 19 -0.83 4.72 8.64
C PRO A 19 -0.89 4.68 7.11
N ILE A 20 0.17 4.18 6.49
CA ILE A 20 0.30 4.03 5.04
C ILE A 20 0.02 2.56 4.68
N ILE A 21 -0.75 2.29 3.63
CA ILE A 21 -0.88 0.95 3.05
C ILE A 21 -0.33 1.01 1.63
N LEU A 22 0.59 0.12 1.31
CA LEU A 22 1.11 -0.02 -0.04
C LEU A 22 0.21 -0.96 -0.84
N VAL A 23 -0.30 -0.51 -1.98
CA VAL A 23 -1.20 -1.30 -2.83
C VAL A 23 -0.60 -1.55 -4.21
N GLY A 24 -0.38 -2.81 -4.55
CA GLY A 24 -0.03 -3.28 -5.89
C GLY A 24 -1.29 -3.44 -6.75
N ASN A 25 -1.49 -2.53 -7.70
CA ASN A 25 -2.65 -2.57 -8.60
C ASN A 25 -2.38 -3.43 -9.85
N LYS A 26 -3.45 -3.74 -10.58
CA LYS A 26 -3.42 -4.47 -11.87
C LYS A 26 -2.73 -5.85 -11.76
N LYS A 27 -2.96 -6.55 -10.64
CA LYS A 27 -2.43 -7.91 -10.39
C LYS A 27 -2.71 -8.88 -11.54
N ASP A 28 -3.83 -8.72 -12.25
CA ASP A 28 -4.19 -9.52 -13.42
C ASP A 28 -3.15 -9.47 -14.55
N LEU A 29 -2.40 -8.37 -14.68
CA LEU A 29 -1.38 -8.22 -15.72
C LEU A 29 -0.08 -8.96 -15.42
N ARG A 30 0.14 -9.46 -14.20
CA ARG A 30 1.37 -10.17 -13.83
C ARG A 30 1.59 -11.43 -14.68
N ASN A 31 0.51 -12.10 -15.05
CA ASN A 31 0.54 -13.32 -15.86
C ASN A 31 0.02 -13.11 -17.29
N ASP A 32 -0.19 -11.85 -17.68
CA ASP A 32 -0.62 -11.51 -19.03
C ASP A 32 0.59 -11.53 -19.98
N GLU A 33 0.56 -12.44 -20.94
CA GLU A 33 1.66 -12.66 -21.89
C GLU A 33 1.97 -11.41 -22.72
N HIS A 34 0.95 -10.64 -23.10
CA HIS A 34 1.15 -9.40 -23.83
C HIS A 34 1.92 -8.38 -22.96
N THR A 35 1.49 -8.17 -21.73
CA THR A 35 2.17 -7.27 -20.78
C THR A 35 3.61 -7.68 -20.54
N ARG A 36 3.88 -8.98 -20.36
CA ARG A 36 5.25 -9.50 -20.19
C ARG A 36 6.13 -9.21 -21.40
N ARG A 37 5.62 -9.41 -22.62
CA ARG A 37 6.37 -9.09 -23.86
C ARG A 37 6.68 -7.60 -23.97
N GLU A 38 5.72 -6.73 -23.67
CA GLU A 38 5.94 -5.28 -23.73
C GLU A 38 6.96 -4.82 -22.68
N LEU A 39 6.90 -5.33 -21.45
CA LEU A 39 7.91 -5.02 -20.42
C LEU A 39 9.29 -5.56 -20.79
N ALA A 40 9.37 -6.76 -21.39
CA ALA A 40 10.63 -7.36 -21.82
C ALA A 40 11.35 -6.50 -22.88
N LYS A 41 10.63 -5.78 -23.76
CA LYS A 41 11.23 -4.81 -24.70
C LYS A 41 12.02 -3.71 -23.98
N MET A 42 11.62 -3.37 -22.76
CA MET A 42 12.29 -2.40 -21.89
C MET A 42 13.22 -3.07 -20.86
N LYS A 43 13.48 -4.38 -20.97
CA LYS A 43 14.23 -5.18 -19.99
C LYS A 43 13.63 -5.13 -18.58
N GLN A 44 12.30 -5.07 -18.49
CA GLN A 44 11.56 -5.08 -17.24
C GLN A 44 10.69 -6.32 -17.12
N GLU A 45 10.25 -6.61 -15.90
CA GLU A 45 9.27 -7.65 -15.60
C GLU A 45 8.19 -7.12 -14.64
N PRO A 46 7.00 -7.74 -14.58
CA PRO A 46 6.00 -7.39 -13.58
C PRO A 46 6.54 -7.58 -12.15
N VAL A 47 6.21 -6.63 -11.27
CA VAL A 47 6.63 -6.66 -9.85
C VAL A 47 6.13 -7.95 -9.17
N LYS A 48 7.05 -8.63 -8.48
CA LYS A 48 6.76 -9.85 -7.71
C LYS A 48 6.17 -9.51 -6.34
N PRO A 49 5.34 -10.40 -5.76
CA PRO A 49 4.74 -10.16 -4.44
C PRO A 49 5.75 -9.92 -3.32
N GLU A 50 6.91 -10.57 -3.36
CA GLU A 50 8.02 -10.35 -2.43
C GLU A 50 8.58 -8.91 -2.52
N GLU A 51 8.81 -8.39 -3.72
CA GLU A 51 9.34 -7.03 -3.92
C GLU A 51 8.37 -5.97 -3.37
N GLY A 52 7.06 -6.19 -3.54
CA GLY A 52 6.02 -5.34 -2.97
C GLY A 52 6.00 -5.36 -1.44
N ARG A 53 6.17 -6.54 -0.84
CA ARG A 53 6.27 -6.71 0.63
C ARG A 53 7.53 -6.04 1.18
N ASP A 54 8.66 -6.24 0.52
CA ASP A 54 9.93 -5.63 0.91
C ASP A 54 9.87 -4.11 0.83
N MET A 55 9.22 -3.57 -0.21
CA MET A 55 9.00 -2.13 -0.32
C MET A 55 8.10 -1.60 0.80
N ALA A 56 7.03 -2.30 1.14
CA ALA A 56 6.14 -1.91 2.23
C ALA A 56 6.89 -1.86 3.57
N ASN A 57 7.74 -2.86 3.84
CA ASN A 57 8.60 -2.88 5.03
C ASN A 57 9.59 -1.71 5.01
N ARG A 58 10.24 -1.46 3.87
CA ARG A 58 11.22 -0.38 3.71
C ARG A 58 10.65 1.00 3.99
N ILE A 59 9.41 1.26 3.59
CA ILE A 59 8.77 2.57 3.81
C ILE A 59 8.09 2.70 5.18
N GLY A 60 7.98 1.61 5.94
CA GLY A 60 7.24 1.55 7.19
C GLY A 60 5.73 1.61 6.99
N ALA A 61 5.21 0.96 5.94
CA ALA A 61 3.78 0.81 5.72
C ALA A 61 3.16 -0.12 6.78
N PHE A 62 1.89 0.12 7.09
CA PHE A 62 1.05 -0.76 7.91
C PHE A 62 0.89 -2.15 7.28
N GLY A 63 0.91 -2.23 5.95
CA GLY A 63 0.82 -3.50 5.23
C GLY A 63 0.95 -3.33 3.72
N TYR A 64 1.08 -4.46 3.04
CA TYR A 64 1.07 -4.58 1.59
C TYR A 64 -0.15 -5.38 1.13
N MET A 65 -0.83 -4.91 0.10
CA MET A 65 -1.95 -5.61 -0.53
C MET A 65 -1.83 -5.54 -2.05
N GLU A 66 -2.36 -6.56 -2.74
CA GLU A 66 -2.47 -6.55 -4.20
C GLU A 66 -3.92 -6.68 -4.61
N CYS A 67 -4.31 -5.98 -5.66
CA CYS A 67 -5.66 -6.08 -6.20
C CYS A 67 -5.69 -5.94 -7.72
N SER A 68 -6.81 -6.36 -8.30
CA SER A 68 -7.18 -6.12 -9.68
C SER A 68 -8.59 -5.57 -9.70
N ALA A 69 -8.73 -4.27 -9.99
CA ALA A 69 -10.04 -3.65 -10.18
C ALA A 69 -10.82 -4.29 -11.34
N LYS A 70 -10.10 -4.78 -12.36
CA LYS A 70 -10.68 -5.43 -13.55
C LYS A 70 -11.38 -6.74 -13.21
N THR A 71 -10.74 -7.59 -12.40
CA THR A 71 -11.28 -8.89 -12.00
C THR A 71 -12.01 -8.85 -10.66
N LYS A 72 -11.98 -7.70 -9.97
CA LYS A 72 -12.45 -7.46 -8.60
C LYS A 72 -11.67 -8.23 -7.52
N ASP A 73 -10.57 -8.91 -7.89
CA ASP A 73 -9.71 -9.62 -6.94
C ASP A 73 -9.03 -8.65 -5.96
N GLY A 74 -9.08 -8.94 -4.67
CA GLY A 74 -8.38 -8.20 -3.60
C GLY A 74 -8.92 -6.79 -3.29
N VAL A 75 -9.92 -6.30 -4.00
CA VAL A 75 -10.40 -4.90 -3.85
C VAL A 75 -10.98 -4.68 -2.46
N ARG A 76 -11.83 -5.59 -1.97
CA ARG A 76 -12.47 -5.46 -0.66
C ARG A 76 -11.43 -5.51 0.46
N GLU A 77 -10.45 -6.40 0.32
CA GLU A 77 -9.41 -6.67 1.31
C GLU A 77 -8.49 -5.44 1.49
N VAL A 78 -8.23 -4.68 0.42
CA VAL A 78 -7.53 -3.38 0.48
C VAL A 78 -8.28 -2.39 1.40
N PHE A 79 -9.58 -2.22 1.19
CA PHE A 79 -10.40 -1.29 2.01
C PHE A 79 -10.59 -1.79 3.44
N GLU A 80 -10.67 -3.10 3.64
CA GLU A 80 -10.73 -3.69 4.98
C GLU A 80 -9.43 -3.42 5.75
N MET A 81 -8.26 -3.60 5.13
CA MET A 81 -6.97 -3.28 5.74
C MET A 81 -6.87 -1.78 6.08
N ALA A 82 -7.31 -0.90 5.18
CA ALA A 82 -7.36 0.55 5.43
C ALA A 82 -8.23 0.92 6.62
N THR A 83 -9.41 0.30 6.72
CA THR A 83 -10.32 0.50 7.84
C THR A 83 -9.70 0.02 9.15
N ARG A 84 -9.09 -1.17 9.16
CA ARG A 84 -8.38 -1.72 10.32
C ARG A 84 -7.22 -0.81 10.76
N ALA A 85 -6.40 -0.34 9.82
CA ALA A 85 -5.29 0.57 10.09
C ALA A 85 -5.76 1.88 10.73
N ALA A 86 -6.82 2.48 10.18
CA ALA A 86 -7.40 3.72 10.70
C ALA A 86 -7.97 3.55 12.13
N LEU A 87 -8.67 2.44 12.40
CA LEU A 87 -9.20 2.16 13.73
C LEU A 87 -8.09 1.93 14.77
N GLN A 88 -7.02 1.22 14.40
CA GLN A 88 -5.88 0.97 15.28
C GLN A 88 -5.10 2.27 15.60
N ALA A 89 -4.87 3.12 14.59
CA ALA A 89 -4.20 4.40 14.78
C ALA A 89 -4.97 5.35 15.72
N ARG A 90 -6.31 5.23 15.78
CA ARG A 90 -7.15 6.00 16.71
C ARG A 90 -7.13 5.45 18.14
N ARG A 91 -7.03 4.13 18.34
CA ARG A 91 -7.06 3.49 19.67
C ARG A 91 -5.93 3.94 20.58
N GLY A 92 -4.76 4.29 20.04
CA GLY A 92 -3.62 4.82 20.81
C GLY A 92 -3.78 6.28 21.25
N LYS A 93 -4.72 7.04 20.66
CA LYS A 93 -5.02 8.42 21.02
C LYS A 93 -6.18 8.44 22.03
N LYS A 94 -5.99 7.87 23.22
CA LYS A 94 -6.89 8.19 24.35
C LYS A 94 -6.79 9.70 24.57
N LYS A 95 -7.88 10.43 24.32
CA LYS A 95 -8.02 11.78 24.87
C LYS A 95 -7.78 11.66 26.36
N SER A 96 -6.85 12.44 26.92
CA SER A 96 -6.86 12.68 28.36
C SER A 96 -8.30 13.08 28.70
N GLY A 97 -8.95 12.30 29.54
CA GLY A 97 -10.28 12.66 30.02
C GLY A 97 -10.18 14.06 30.61
N CYS A 98 -11.10 14.95 30.23
CA CYS A 98 -11.31 16.17 30.99
C CYS A 98 -11.74 15.71 32.39
N LEU A 99 -10.85 15.81 33.37
CA LEU A 99 -11.25 15.73 34.76
C LEU A 99 -12.04 17.01 35.03
N VAL A 100 -13.36 16.89 35.06
CA VAL A 100 -14.17 17.95 35.66
C VAL A 100 -13.97 17.78 37.16
N LEU A 101 -13.21 18.71 37.74
CA LEU A 101 -13.00 18.86 39.19
C LEU A 101 -14.30 19.31 39.86
#